data_AF-A0Q7N0-F1
#
_entry.id   AF-A0Q7N0-F1
#
_cell.length_a   1.000
_cell.length_b   1.000
_cell.length_c   1.000
_cell.angle_alpha   90.00
_cell.angle_beta   90.00
_cell.angle_gamma   90.00
#
_symmetry.space_group_name_H-M   'P 1'
#
loop_
_entity.id
_entity.type
_entity.pdbx_description
1 polymer ?
#
loop_
_entity_poly.entity_id
_entity_poly.type
_entity_poly.pdbx_seq_one_letter_code
_entity_poly.pdbx_strand_id
1 'polypeptide(L)'
;MKILVCRPQNDAVNLTEKLCANGLLAVSLPTIKICYQKITESVLDYTSLVFTSKYAVESLFSQYPIDLFKNKKIYSVGASTAAILEKYQLAAIYPVRHGSQELLDIILNQDISKEKFAIISGVSGNDLLLEELSKLTQCHKFETYSRVFIDLDELVDTYNKLFLHNQPDIIIATSLDVFKSLNRIFEKITTPKAATITITSLKMLKFVNQQGFKNTLKLEKLDNSYICQRILEFTEAKDVSRKKHPATK
;
A
#
# COMPACT_ATOMS: atom_id res chain seq x y z
N MET A 1 11.76 -10.05 -18.77
CA MET A 1 10.53 -9.27 -18.53
C MET A 1 10.92 -7.98 -17.81
N LYS A 2 10.44 -6.82 -18.25
CA LYS A 2 10.68 -5.52 -17.60
C LYS A 2 9.56 -5.21 -16.61
N ILE A 3 9.92 -4.79 -15.41
CA ILE A 3 8.99 -4.55 -14.30
C ILE A 3 9.04 -3.06 -13.93
N LEU A 4 7.87 -2.42 -13.89
CA LEU A 4 7.71 -1.05 -13.43
C LEU A 4 7.12 -1.02 -12.01
N VAL A 5 7.78 -0.34 -11.08
CA VAL A 5 7.36 -0.24 -9.67
C VAL A 5 6.83 1.16 -9.37
N CYS A 6 5.52 1.29 -9.09
CA CYS A 6 4.85 2.60 -8.99
C CYS A 6 4.55 3.09 -7.55
N ARG A 7 5.15 2.45 -6.54
CA ARG A 7 4.90 2.74 -5.12
C ARG A 7 5.45 4.12 -4.70
N PRO A 8 5.12 4.63 -3.49
CA PRO A 8 5.83 5.80 -2.94
C PRO A 8 7.35 5.60 -2.95
N GLN A 9 8.11 6.70 -3.04
CA GLN A 9 9.57 6.72 -3.31
C GLN A 9 10.36 5.60 -2.61
N ASN A 10 10.40 5.61 -1.27
CA ASN A 10 11.20 4.66 -0.49
C ASN A 10 10.74 3.21 -0.71
N ASP A 11 9.44 2.98 -0.89
CA ASP A 11 8.91 1.65 -1.15
C ASP A 11 9.27 1.13 -2.52
N ALA A 12 9.21 2.01 -3.53
CA ALA A 12 9.52 1.66 -4.90
C ALA A 12 11.00 1.33 -5.05
N VAL A 13 11.89 2.13 -4.46
CA VAL A 13 13.34 1.90 -4.47
C VAL A 13 13.66 0.56 -3.81
N ASN A 14 13.22 0.36 -2.56
CA ASN A 14 13.48 -0.89 -1.81
C ASN A 14 12.95 -2.14 -2.53
N LEU A 15 11.78 -2.06 -3.18
CA LEU A 15 11.23 -3.19 -3.93
C LEU A 15 12.02 -3.42 -5.23
N THR A 16 12.39 -2.35 -5.92
CA THR A 16 13.20 -2.43 -7.15
C THR A 16 14.53 -3.09 -6.89
N GLU A 17 15.23 -2.69 -5.84
CA GLU A 17 16.49 -3.31 -5.41
C GLU A 17 16.33 -4.80 -5.10
N LYS A 18 15.27 -5.18 -4.37
CA LYS A 18 14.97 -6.59 -4.07
C LYS A 18 14.71 -7.41 -5.35
N LEU A 19 13.95 -6.86 -6.30
CA LEU A 19 13.68 -7.53 -7.57
C LEU A 19 14.98 -7.70 -8.39
N CYS A 20 15.79 -6.64 -8.48
CA CYS A 20 17.07 -6.67 -9.18
C CYS A 20 18.07 -7.65 -8.54
N ALA A 21 18.13 -7.72 -7.21
CA ALA A 21 18.96 -8.69 -6.49
C ALA A 21 18.57 -10.15 -6.77
N ASN A 22 17.32 -10.40 -7.20
CA ASN A 22 16.85 -11.71 -7.65
C ASN A 22 16.91 -11.88 -9.18
N GLY A 23 17.72 -11.08 -9.89
CA GLY A 23 17.97 -11.20 -11.32
C GLY A 23 16.85 -10.69 -12.22
N LEU A 24 15.83 -10.01 -11.67
CA LEU A 24 14.76 -9.41 -12.46
C LEU A 24 15.12 -8.00 -12.94
N LEU A 25 14.65 -7.62 -14.12
CA LEU A 25 14.84 -6.27 -14.65
C LEU A 25 13.71 -5.36 -14.14
N ALA A 26 13.96 -4.62 -13.07
CA ALA A 26 13.00 -3.71 -12.46
C ALA A 26 13.47 -2.25 -12.48
N VAL A 27 12.52 -1.33 -12.63
CA VAL A 27 12.75 0.12 -12.51
C VAL A 27 11.62 0.75 -11.69
N SER A 28 11.95 1.78 -10.91
CA SER A 28 10.97 2.53 -10.10
C SER A 28 10.46 3.77 -10.83
N LEU A 29 9.15 4.00 -10.79
CA LEU A 29 8.50 5.26 -11.14
C LEU A 29 7.47 5.61 -10.06
N PRO A 30 7.87 6.23 -8.96
CA PRO A 30 6.94 6.60 -7.89
C PRO A 30 5.87 7.55 -8.42
N THR A 31 4.59 7.17 -8.31
CA THR A 31 3.48 7.97 -8.85
C THR A 31 2.77 8.83 -7.81
N ILE A 32 3.10 8.64 -6.53
CA ILE A 32 2.59 9.43 -5.42
C ILE A 32 3.72 9.75 -4.42
N LYS A 33 3.58 10.88 -3.73
CA LYS A 33 4.34 11.30 -2.54
C LYS A 33 3.49 11.11 -1.29
N ILE A 34 4.15 10.79 -0.18
CA ILE A 34 3.53 10.80 1.15
C ILE A 34 3.96 12.10 1.83
N CYS A 35 2.97 12.91 2.22
CA CYS A 35 3.20 14.18 2.92
C CYS A 35 2.68 14.05 4.34
N TYR A 36 3.57 14.08 5.33
CA TYR A 36 3.20 14.05 6.74
C TYR A 36 2.56 15.37 7.16
N GLN A 37 1.52 15.27 7.99
CA GLN A 37 0.74 16.39 8.48
C GLN A 37 0.92 16.52 9.98
N LYS A 38 0.92 17.77 10.44
CA LYS A 38 1.04 18.06 11.86
C LYS A 38 -0.24 17.62 12.58
N ILE A 39 -0.07 16.87 13.65
CA ILE A 39 -1.15 16.53 14.58
C ILE A 39 -1.40 17.76 15.46
N THR A 40 -2.58 18.38 15.33
CA THR A 40 -2.93 19.60 16.06
C THR A 40 -3.60 19.33 17.40
N GLU A 41 -4.25 18.18 17.52
CA GLU A 41 -4.96 17.76 18.74
C GLU A 41 -4.19 16.67 19.47
N SER A 42 -4.26 16.66 20.80
CA SER A 42 -3.58 15.64 21.60
C SER A 42 -4.14 14.25 21.33
N VAL A 43 -3.27 13.34 20.89
CA VAL A 43 -3.56 11.90 20.80
C VAL A 43 -3.41 11.17 22.15
N LEU A 44 -2.89 11.85 23.18
CA LEU A 44 -2.48 11.21 24.42
C LEU A 44 -3.65 10.85 25.34
N ASP A 45 -4.81 11.45 25.14
CA ASP A 45 -6.00 11.23 25.99
C ASP A 45 -6.76 9.93 25.64
N TYR A 46 -6.32 9.24 24.60
CA TYR A 46 -6.91 7.98 24.12
C TYR A 46 -6.18 6.79 24.75
N THR A 47 -6.94 5.76 25.13
CA THR A 47 -6.38 4.54 25.74
C THR A 47 -5.95 3.51 24.71
N SER A 48 -6.50 3.60 23.49
CA SER A 48 -6.27 2.68 22.39
C SER A 48 -5.91 3.42 21.10
N LEU A 49 -4.87 2.96 20.39
CA LEU A 49 -4.45 3.51 19.10
C LEU A 49 -4.66 2.48 17.99
N VAL A 50 -5.23 2.92 16.86
CA VAL A 50 -5.42 2.09 15.67
C VAL A 50 -4.62 2.66 14.52
N PHE A 51 -3.64 1.88 14.02
CA PHE A 51 -2.83 2.28 12.87
C PHE A 51 -3.33 1.62 11.58
N THR A 52 -3.73 2.45 10.63
CA THR A 52 -4.28 2.00 9.34
C THR A 52 -3.22 1.78 8.26
N SER A 53 -1.97 2.15 8.53
CA SER A 53 -0.85 1.96 7.61
C SER A 53 0.47 2.23 8.31
N LYS A 54 1.57 1.81 7.69
CA LYS A 54 2.90 2.21 8.15
C LYS A 54 3.17 3.71 8.16
N TYR A 55 2.61 4.44 7.18
CA TYR A 55 2.80 5.88 7.09
C TYR A 55 2.11 6.61 8.26
N ALA A 56 1.04 6.03 8.81
CA ALA A 56 0.43 6.52 10.05
C ALA A 56 1.36 6.29 11.27
N VAL A 57 2.06 5.14 11.31
CA VAL A 57 3.04 4.84 12.37
C VAL A 57 4.20 5.83 12.31
N GLU A 58 4.81 5.99 11.12
CA GLU A 58 5.92 6.90 10.88
C GLU A 58 5.52 8.35 11.18
N SER A 59 4.33 8.78 10.73
CA SER A 59 3.86 10.15 10.98
C SER A 59 3.70 10.45 12.47
N LEU A 60 3.08 9.54 13.24
CA LEU A 60 2.88 9.73 14.67
C LEU A 60 4.23 9.81 15.41
N PHE A 61 5.11 8.84 15.19
CA PHE A 61 6.37 8.76 15.92
C PHE A 61 7.45 9.73 15.43
N SER A 62 7.21 10.43 14.32
CA SER A 62 7.99 11.62 13.96
C SER A 62 7.66 12.84 14.84
N GLN A 63 6.49 12.83 15.50
CA GLN A 63 5.96 13.97 16.26
C GLN A 63 5.88 13.72 17.76
N TYR A 64 5.80 12.45 18.20
CA TYR A 64 5.68 12.09 19.60
C TYR A 64 6.75 11.07 20.03
N PRO A 65 7.33 11.20 21.25
CA PRO A 65 8.13 10.16 21.85
C PRO A 65 7.35 8.85 22.03
N ILE A 66 7.97 7.73 21.66
CA ILE A 66 7.36 6.39 21.70
C ILE A 66 6.94 5.99 23.13
N ASP A 67 7.70 6.40 24.14
CA ASP A 67 7.46 6.06 25.56
C ASP A 67 6.07 6.50 26.05
N LEU A 68 5.48 7.52 25.43
CA LEU A 68 4.14 8.01 25.76
C LEU A 68 3.02 7.00 25.42
N PHE A 69 3.32 5.96 24.63
CA PHE A 69 2.34 4.99 24.14
C PHE A 69 2.54 3.57 24.68
N LYS A 70 3.59 3.32 25.50
CA LYS A 70 3.90 1.97 26.02
C LYS A 70 2.78 1.34 26.85
N ASN A 71 1.97 2.15 27.53
CA ASN A 71 0.86 1.69 28.37
C ASN A 71 -0.49 1.70 27.63
N LYS A 72 -0.50 1.98 26.32
CA LYS A 72 -1.72 2.06 25.52
C LYS A 72 -1.92 0.77 24.74
N LYS A 73 -3.18 0.44 24.45
CA LYS A 73 -3.50 -0.71 23.61
C LYS A 73 -3.28 -0.34 22.15
N ILE A 74 -2.50 -1.14 21.43
CA ILE A 74 -2.12 -0.84 20.05
C ILE A 74 -2.80 -1.84 19.12
N TYR A 75 -3.42 -1.32 18.07
CA TYR A 75 -4.04 -2.09 17.01
C TYR A 75 -3.46 -1.70 15.67
N SER A 76 -3.45 -2.64 14.73
CA SER A 76 -3.13 -2.32 13.34
C SER A 76 -3.97 -3.14 12.37
N VAL A 77 -4.21 -2.58 11.18
CA VAL A 77 -5.05 -3.23 10.16
C VAL A 77 -4.42 -4.48 9.52
N GLY A 78 -3.19 -4.83 9.89
CA GLY A 78 -2.55 -6.05 9.38
C GLY A 78 -1.08 -6.18 9.76
N ALA A 79 -0.56 -7.39 9.53
CA ALA A 79 0.78 -7.81 9.96
C ALA A 79 1.94 -6.91 9.48
N SER A 80 1.84 -6.31 8.29
CA SER A 80 2.91 -5.43 7.78
C SER A 80 3.04 -4.12 8.55
N THR A 81 1.92 -3.58 9.06
CA THR A 81 1.92 -2.41 9.95
C THR A 81 2.37 -2.80 11.35
N ALA A 82 1.93 -3.97 11.85
CA ALA A 82 2.39 -4.52 13.13
C ALA A 82 3.91 -4.72 13.18
N ALA A 83 4.50 -5.29 12.13
CA ALA A 83 5.96 -5.47 12.03
C ALA A 83 6.76 -4.16 12.06
N ILE A 84 6.12 -3.02 11.77
CA ILE A 84 6.75 -1.70 11.90
C ILE A 84 6.60 -1.17 13.32
N LEU A 85 5.44 -1.38 13.95
CA LEU A 85 5.23 -1.09 15.36
C LEU A 85 6.19 -1.89 16.27
N GLU A 86 6.51 -3.13 15.90
CA GLU A 86 7.51 -3.94 16.62
C GLU A 86 8.91 -3.30 16.64
N LYS A 87 9.30 -2.57 15.58
CA LYS A 87 10.57 -1.81 15.58
C LYS A 87 10.58 -0.69 16.60
N TYR A 88 9.40 -0.22 17.00
CA TYR A 88 9.19 0.73 18.09
C TYR A 88 8.92 0.05 19.43
N GLN A 89 9.12 -1.28 19.53
CA GLN A 89 8.83 -2.09 20.72
C GLN A 89 7.37 -2.03 21.17
N LEU A 90 6.45 -1.79 20.23
CA LEU A 90 5.01 -1.77 20.48
C LEU A 90 4.36 -3.00 19.84
N ALA A 91 3.83 -3.88 20.68
CA ALA A 91 3.06 -5.04 20.22
C ALA A 91 1.66 -4.59 19.79
N ALA A 92 1.26 -4.93 18.56
CA ALA A 92 -0.05 -4.59 18.02
C ALA A 92 -0.96 -5.82 17.94
N ILE A 93 -2.24 -5.64 18.23
CA ILE A 93 -3.30 -6.58 17.89
C ILE A 93 -3.69 -6.35 16.42
N TYR A 94 -3.73 -7.39 15.60
CA TYR A 94 -4.06 -7.27 14.18
C TYR A 94 -4.73 -8.54 13.63
N PRO A 95 -5.53 -8.41 12.56
CA PRO A 95 -6.17 -9.56 11.94
C PRO A 95 -5.21 -10.35 11.03
N VAL A 96 -5.45 -11.66 10.91
CA VAL A 96 -4.72 -12.55 10.00
C VAL A 96 -4.92 -12.11 8.54
N ARG A 97 -6.16 -11.76 8.17
CA ARG A 97 -6.50 -11.10 6.91
C ARG A 97 -6.49 -9.59 7.13
N HIS A 98 -5.70 -8.87 6.35
CA HIS A 98 -5.58 -7.43 6.51
C HIS A 98 -6.89 -6.72 6.14
N GLY A 99 -7.24 -5.66 6.87
CA GLY A 99 -8.42 -4.85 6.57
C GLY A 99 -9.04 -4.19 7.79
N SER A 100 -9.84 -3.16 7.55
CA SER A 100 -10.58 -2.44 8.60
C SER A 100 -11.73 -3.28 9.16
N GLN A 101 -12.39 -4.10 8.33
CA GLN A 101 -13.50 -4.94 8.76
C GLN A 101 -13.01 -6.05 9.69
N GLU A 102 -11.97 -6.76 9.28
CA GLU A 102 -11.40 -7.87 10.05
C GLU A 102 -10.82 -7.39 11.38
N LEU A 103 -10.27 -6.17 11.41
CA LEU A 103 -9.82 -5.57 12.67
C LEU A 103 -11.00 -5.18 13.57
N LEU A 104 -12.07 -4.62 13.00
CA LEU A 104 -13.29 -4.27 13.74
C LEU A 104 -13.86 -5.52 14.43
N ASP A 105 -13.96 -6.64 13.72
CA ASP A 105 -14.46 -7.90 14.28
C ASP A 105 -13.62 -8.35 15.49
N ILE A 106 -12.30 -8.17 15.45
CA ILE A 106 -11.41 -8.49 16.60
C ILE A 106 -11.66 -7.54 17.79
N ILE A 107 -11.86 -6.25 17.52
CA ILE A 107 -12.12 -5.25 18.55
C ILE A 107 -13.47 -5.51 19.23
N LEU A 108 -14.52 -5.77 18.45
CA LEU A 108 -15.88 -5.99 18.95
C LEU A 108 -16.07 -7.31 19.70
N ASN A 109 -15.15 -8.26 19.55
CA ASN A 109 -15.10 -9.49 20.34
C ASN A 109 -14.51 -9.30 21.75
N GLN A 110 -14.19 -8.06 22.14
CA GLN A 110 -13.61 -7.71 23.44
C GLN A 110 -14.50 -6.70 24.17
N ASP A 111 -14.37 -6.62 25.50
CA ASP A 111 -14.99 -5.52 26.26
C ASP A 111 -14.21 -4.22 26.03
N ILE A 112 -14.85 -3.30 25.29
CA ILE A 112 -14.29 -1.98 24.95
C ILE A 112 -14.90 -0.83 25.74
N SER A 113 -15.70 -1.11 26.79
CA SER A 113 -16.44 -0.08 27.56
C SER A 113 -15.56 1.00 28.19
N LYS A 114 -14.28 0.70 28.42
CA LYS A 114 -13.27 1.64 28.96
C LYS A 114 -12.28 2.14 27.92
N GLU A 115 -12.39 1.68 26.67
CA GLU A 115 -11.48 2.07 25.60
C GLU A 115 -11.90 3.41 24.97
N LYS A 116 -10.93 4.26 24.67
CA LYS A 116 -11.09 5.48 23.86
C LYS A 116 -10.12 5.35 22.70
N PHE A 117 -10.64 5.41 21.48
CA PHE A 117 -9.87 5.08 20.28
C PHE A 117 -9.35 6.32 19.54
N ALA A 118 -8.04 6.34 19.28
CA ALA A 118 -7.42 7.23 18.31
C ALA A 118 -7.08 6.44 17.04
N ILE A 119 -7.77 6.73 15.93
CA ILE A 119 -7.50 6.12 14.62
C ILE A 119 -6.48 6.98 13.89
N ILE A 120 -5.24 6.50 13.80
CA ILE A 120 -4.16 7.20 13.10
C ILE A 120 -4.17 6.75 11.64
N SER A 121 -4.45 7.68 10.73
CA SER A 121 -4.69 7.38 9.32
C SER A 121 -4.21 8.45 8.38
N GLY A 122 -4.29 8.16 7.08
CA GLY A 122 -4.11 9.16 6.04
C GLY A 122 -5.43 9.81 5.66
N VAL A 123 -5.36 11.01 5.09
CA VAL A 123 -6.51 11.76 4.57
C VAL A 123 -7.33 10.88 3.65
N SER A 124 -8.66 10.92 3.83
CA SER A 124 -9.63 10.11 3.06
C SER A 124 -9.42 8.59 3.19
N GLY A 125 -8.79 8.13 4.28
CA GLY A 125 -8.77 6.71 4.64
C GLY A 125 -10.17 6.16 4.91
N ASN A 126 -10.31 4.83 4.94
CA ASN A 126 -11.57 4.14 5.23
C ASN A 126 -12.13 4.55 6.61
N ASP A 127 -13.37 5.02 6.64
CA ASP A 127 -14.04 5.53 7.85
C ASP A 127 -14.80 4.45 8.64
N LEU A 128 -14.88 3.20 8.17
CA LEU A 128 -15.60 2.11 8.83
C LEU A 128 -15.29 1.99 10.33
N LEU A 129 -14.00 2.01 10.70
CA LEU A 129 -13.58 1.89 12.12
C LEU A 129 -14.04 3.10 12.94
N LEU A 130 -14.02 4.30 12.35
CA LEU A 130 -14.50 5.50 13.03
C LEU A 130 -16.01 5.42 13.23
N GLU A 131 -16.75 5.10 12.16
CA GLU A 131 -18.20 5.02 12.16
C GLU A 131 -18.72 3.98 13.15
N GLU A 132 -18.16 2.77 13.16
CA GLU A 132 -18.64 1.68 14.01
C GLU A 132 -18.22 1.83 15.48
N LEU A 133 -16.98 2.23 15.76
CA LEU A 133 -16.52 2.38 17.14
C LEU A 133 -17.12 3.61 17.83
N SER A 134 -17.40 4.70 17.08
CA SER A 134 -18.03 5.91 17.64
C SER A 134 -19.45 5.66 18.17
N LYS A 135 -20.12 4.59 17.73
CA LYS A 135 -21.44 4.19 18.25
C LYS A 135 -21.36 3.63 19.67
N LEU A 136 -20.19 3.16 20.08
CA LEU A 136 -19.99 2.40 21.32
C LEU A 136 -19.12 3.13 22.34
N THR A 137 -18.16 3.95 21.87
CA THR A 137 -17.26 4.69 22.74
C THR A 137 -16.66 5.92 22.05
N GLN A 138 -15.91 6.74 22.78
CA GLN A 138 -15.17 7.87 22.23
C GLN A 138 -14.14 7.36 21.22
N CYS A 139 -14.30 7.79 19.98
CA CYS A 139 -13.40 7.46 18.88
C CYS A 139 -13.12 8.71 18.05
N HIS A 140 -11.86 8.98 17.75
CA HIS A 140 -11.46 10.09 16.88
C HIS A 140 -10.42 9.64 15.86
N LYS A 141 -10.59 10.07 14.62
CA LYS A 141 -9.64 9.86 13.53
C LYS A 141 -8.68 11.05 13.43
N PHE A 142 -7.39 10.76 13.51
CA PHE A 142 -6.31 11.68 13.25
C PHE A 142 -5.78 11.45 11.85
N GLU A 143 -5.99 12.43 10.96
CA GLU A 143 -5.43 12.41 9.61
C GLU A 143 -4.02 12.99 9.66
N THR A 144 -3.02 12.12 9.56
CA THR A 144 -1.61 12.42 9.87
C THR A 144 -0.71 12.43 8.64
N TYR A 145 -1.25 12.07 7.48
CA TYR A 145 -0.55 12.17 6.21
C TYR A 145 -1.52 12.24 5.04
N SER A 146 -1.08 12.80 3.91
CA SER A 146 -1.81 12.72 2.65
C SER A 146 -0.99 12.01 1.57
N ARG A 147 -1.70 11.48 0.58
CA ARG A 147 -1.10 10.98 -0.67
C ARG A 147 -1.26 12.07 -1.72
N VAL A 148 -0.14 12.57 -2.22
CA VAL A 148 -0.12 13.63 -3.24
C VAL A 148 0.36 13.01 -4.54
N PHE A 149 -0.38 13.22 -5.63
CA PHE A 149 0.05 12.71 -6.93
C PHE A 149 1.27 13.49 -7.41
N ILE A 150 2.21 12.79 -8.05
CA ILE A 150 3.29 13.46 -8.76
C ILE A 150 2.69 14.26 -9.93
N ASP A 151 3.40 15.33 -10.30
CA ASP A 151 3.07 16.12 -11.47
C ASP A 151 3.01 15.24 -12.73
N LEU A 152 2.05 15.54 -13.61
CA LEU A 152 1.81 14.68 -14.77
C LEU A 152 2.94 14.77 -15.79
N ASP A 153 3.48 15.97 -16.03
CA ASP A 153 4.52 16.17 -17.03
C ASP A 153 5.83 15.52 -16.55
N GLU A 154 6.14 15.66 -15.25
CA GLU A 154 7.26 14.93 -14.60
C GLU A 154 7.13 13.40 -14.78
N LEU A 155 5.93 12.86 -14.60
CA LEU A 155 5.65 11.43 -14.76
C LEU A 155 5.79 10.95 -16.21
N VAL A 156 5.22 11.70 -17.16
CA VAL A 156 5.29 11.37 -18.60
C VAL A 156 6.75 11.39 -19.07
N ASP A 157 7.50 12.43 -18.71
CA ASP A 157 8.91 12.55 -19.07
C ASP A 157 9.74 11.40 -18.52
N THR A 158 9.54 11.06 -17.24
CA THR A 158 10.26 9.97 -16.59
C THR A 158 9.89 8.62 -17.21
N TYR A 159 8.60 8.39 -17.49
CA TYR A 159 8.14 7.16 -18.15
C TYR A 159 8.77 7.01 -19.53
N ASN A 160 8.76 8.06 -20.35
CA ASN A 160 9.34 8.04 -21.70
C ASN A 160 10.85 7.80 -21.66
N LYS A 161 11.57 8.34 -20.67
CA LYS A 161 13.00 8.04 -20.48
C LYS A 161 13.24 6.57 -20.14
N LEU A 162 12.41 5.97 -19.29
CA LEU A 162 12.53 4.56 -18.89
C LEU A 162 12.14 3.58 -20.01
N PHE A 163 11.14 3.94 -20.82
CA PHE A 163 10.47 3.02 -21.75
C PHE A 163 10.47 3.47 -23.21
N LEU A 164 11.20 4.51 -23.62
CA LEU A 164 11.35 5.05 -24.99
C LEU A 164 10.64 4.29 -26.15
N HIS A 165 11.13 3.10 -26.53
CA HIS A 165 10.56 2.22 -27.57
C HIS A 165 10.10 0.85 -27.05
N ASN A 166 9.97 0.70 -25.74
CA ASN A 166 9.59 -0.53 -25.05
C ASN A 166 8.36 -0.27 -24.17
N GLN A 167 7.82 -1.33 -23.57
CA GLN A 167 6.76 -1.21 -22.58
C GLN A 167 7.08 -2.16 -21.41
N PRO A 168 6.58 -1.87 -20.20
CA PRO A 168 6.69 -2.81 -19.09
C PRO A 168 5.86 -4.07 -19.37
N ASP A 169 6.39 -5.23 -19.01
CA ASP A 169 5.66 -6.50 -19.01
C ASP A 169 4.79 -6.64 -17.75
N ILE A 170 5.25 -6.05 -16.64
CA ILE A 170 4.58 -6.06 -15.34
C ILE A 170 4.63 -4.65 -14.76
N ILE A 171 3.50 -4.20 -14.22
CA ILE A 171 3.39 -2.93 -13.49
C ILE A 171 2.88 -3.23 -12.09
N ILE A 172 3.66 -2.81 -11.08
CA ILE A 172 3.34 -3.00 -9.68
C ILE A 172 2.69 -1.73 -9.13
N ALA A 173 1.37 -1.80 -8.95
CA ALA A 173 0.56 -0.83 -8.22
C ALA A 173 0.00 -1.47 -6.93
N THR A 174 0.19 -0.81 -5.79
CA THR A 174 -0.21 -1.33 -4.46
C THR A 174 -1.46 -0.70 -3.89
N SER A 175 -2.10 0.21 -4.63
CA SER A 175 -3.40 0.79 -4.28
C SER A 175 -4.09 1.34 -5.51
N LEU A 176 -5.39 1.61 -5.37
CA LEU A 176 -6.16 2.29 -6.42
C LEU A 176 -5.61 3.69 -6.72
N ASP A 177 -5.16 4.43 -5.70
CA ASP A 177 -4.59 5.79 -5.88
C ASP A 177 -3.27 5.76 -6.65
N VAL A 178 -2.39 4.79 -6.36
CA VAL A 178 -1.15 4.58 -7.11
C VAL A 178 -1.46 4.33 -8.59
N PHE A 179 -2.45 3.47 -8.87
CA PHE A 179 -2.85 3.17 -10.24
C PHE A 179 -3.55 4.36 -10.91
N LYS A 180 -4.41 5.10 -10.21
CA LYS A 180 -5.04 6.32 -10.75
C LYS A 180 -3.99 7.36 -11.13
N SER A 181 -2.99 7.59 -10.29
CA SER A 181 -1.92 8.53 -10.62
C SER A 181 -1.12 8.04 -11.84
N LEU A 182 -0.80 6.75 -11.91
CA LEU A 182 -0.15 6.16 -13.07
C LEU A 182 -0.99 6.29 -14.35
N ASN A 183 -2.29 6.02 -14.28
CA ASN A 183 -3.17 5.98 -15.44
C ASN A 183 -3.25 7.31 -16.19
N ARG A 184 -3.05 8.43 -15.48
CA ARG A 184 -2.96 9.77 -16.08
C ARG A 184 -1.87 9.84 -17.16
N ILE A 185 -0.78 9.08 -17.00
CA ILE A 185 0.29 8.96 -18.02
C ILE A 185 -0.30 8.36 -19.31
N PHE A 186 -1.07 7.29 -19.18
CA PHE A 186 -1.65 6.54 -20.31
C PHE A 186 -2.83 7.24 -20.99
N GLU A 187 -3.28 8.37 -20.47
CA GLU A 187 -4.17 9.30 -21.17
C GLU A 187 -3.40 10.18 -22.16
N LYS A 188 -2.08 10.33 -21.98
CA LYS A 188 -1.18 11.13 -22.83
C LYS A 188 -0.36 10.29 -23.79
N ILE A 189 -0.06 9.03 -23.41
CA ILE A 189 0.77 8.12 -24.20
C ILE A 189 0.07 6.77 -24.39
N THR A 190 0.60 5.94 -25.29
CA THR A 190 0.06 4.61 -25.55
C THR A 190 0.05 3.73 -24.30
N THR A 191 -1.14 3.26 -23.90
CA THR A 191 -1.32 2.34 -22.78
C THR A 191 -0.66 0.98 -23.04
N PRO A 192 0.15 0.43 -22.11
CA PRO A 192 0.74 -0.91 -22.24
C PRO A 192 -0.28 -2.01 -21.94
N LYS A 193 -1.32 -2.17 -22.77
CA LYS A 193 -2.45 -3.09 -22.53
C LYS A 193 -2.06 -4.56 -22.33
N ALA A 194 -0.90 -4.97 -22.83
CA ALA A 194 -0.36 -6.32 -22.65
C ALA A 194 0.25 -6.55 -21.25
N ALA A 195 0.60 -5.48 -20.53
CA ALA A 195 1.23 -5.57 -19.22
C ALA A 195 0.31 -6.26 -18.20
N THR A 196 0.92 -7.00 -17.28
CA THR A 196 0.23 -7.52 -16.10
C THR A 196 0.24 -6.45 -15.00
N ILE A 197 -0.93 -6.01 -14.55
CA ILE A 197 -1.06 -5.02 -13.46
C ILE A 197 -1.31 -5.75 -12.13
N THR A 198 -0.57 -5.40 -11.08
CA THR A 198 -0.91 -5.91 -9.75
C THR A 198 -2.16 -5.24 -9.19
N ILE A 199 -3.02 -6.01 -8.52
CA ILE A 199 -4.25 -5.52 -7.89
C ILE A 199 -4.32 -5.95 -6.42
N THR A 200 -5.01 -5.15 -5.61
CA THR A 200 -5.14 -5.42 -4.16
C THR A 200 -6.59 -5.63 -3.72
N SER A 201 -7.56 -5.34 -4.59
CA SER A 201 -8.99 -5.47 -4.28
C SER A 201 -9.83 -5.66 -5.54
N LEU A 202 -11.07 -6.14 -5.36
CA LEU A 202 -12.06 -6.22 -6.44
C LEU A 202 -12.42 -4.84 -6.99
N LYS A 203 -12.45 -3.80 -6.13
CA LYS A 203 -12.66 -2.42 -6.55
C LYS A 203 -11.57 -1.96 -7.53
N MET A 204 -10.31 -2.26 -7.20
CA MET A 204 -9.17 -1.95 -8.06
C MET A 204 -9.21 -2.77 -9.36
N LEU A 205 -9.52 -4.07 -9.30
CA LEU A 205 -9.68 -4.92 -10.49
C LEU A 205 -10.70 -4.34 -11.49
N LYS A 206 -11.89 -3.98 -10.99
CA LYS A 206 -12.93 -3.37 -11.84
C LYS A 206 -12.42 -2.11 -12.54
N PHE A 207 -11.76 -1.23 -11.80
CA PHE A 207 -11.21 0.01 -12.35
C PHE A 207 -10.09 -0.25 -13.37
N VAL A 208 -9.13 -1.13 -13.07
CA VAL A 208 -8.02 -1.50 -13.97
C VAL A 208 -8.55 -2.09 -15.29
N ASN A 209 -9.56 -2.97 -15.22
CA ASN A 209 -10.18 -3.55 -16.40
C ASN A 209 -10.88 -2.51 -17.27
N GLN A 210 -11.53 -1.51 -16.67
CA GLN A 210 -12.15 -0.39 -17.39
C GLN A 210 -11.12 0.44 -18.17
N GLN A 211 -9.86 0.49 -17.71
CA GLN A 211 -8.76 1.15 -18.43
C GLN A 211 -8.15 0.27 -19.54
N GLY A 212 -8.69 -0.93 -19.78
CA GLY A 212 -8.29 -1.81 -20.89
C GLY A 212 -7.15 -2.78 -20.58
N PHE A 213 -6.68 -2.87 -19.33
CA PHE A 213 -5.75 -3.91 -18.91
C PHE A 213 -6.50 -5.22 -18.67
N LYS A 214 -6.10 -6.28 -19.37
CA LYS A 214 -6.74 -7.61 -19.27
C LYS A 214 -5.99 -8.57 -18.34
N ASN A 215 -4.70 -8.34 -18.14
CA ASN A 215 -3.84 -9.21 -17.34
C ASN A 215 -3.65 -8.59 -15.96
N THR A 216 -4.03 -9.31 -14.91
CA THR A 216 -3.86 -8.85 -13.53
C THR A 216 -3.22 -9.91 -12.64
N LEU A 217 -2.54 -9.46 -11.56
CA LEU A 217 -1.96 -10.32 -10.53
C LEU A 217 -2.41 -9.82 -9.15
N LYS A 218 -3.16 -10.65 -8.42
CA LYS A 218 -3.62 -10.28 -7.08
C LYS A 218 -2.49 -10.37 -6.05
N LEU A 219 -2.38 -9.35 -5.20
CA LEU A 219 -1.50 -9.27 -4.05
C LEU A 219 -2.32 -9.38 -2.76
N GLU A 220 -2.03 -10.38 -1.93
CA GLU A 220 -2.68 -10.58 -0.63
C GLU A 220 -2.00 -9.80 0.51
N LYS A 221 -0.74 -9.39 0.29
CA LYS A 221 0.05 -8.56 1.21
C LYS A 221 0.81 -7.49 0.44
N LEU A 222 1.20 -6.43 1.13
CA LEU A 222 1.79 -5.22 0.52
C LEU A 222 3.21 -4.92 0.99
N ASP A 223 3.82 -5.81 1.78
CA ASP A 223 5.24 -5.69 2.11
C ASP A 223 6.12 -6.09 0.91
N ASN A 224 7.32 -5.51 0.85
CA ASN A 224 8.20 -5.69 -0.30
C ASN A 224 8.71 -7.13 -0.44
N SER A 225 8.84 -7.88 0.65
CA SER A 225 9.31 -9.26 0.60
C SER A 225 8.27 -10.17 -0.06
N TYR A 226 7.01 -10.08 0.37
CA TYR A 226 5.90 -10.80 -0.26
C TYR A 226 5.74 -10.43 -1.73
N ILE A 227 5.75 -9.14 -2.07
CA ILE A 227 5.57 -8.73 -3.47
C ILE A 227 6.71 -9.27 -4.33
N CYS A 228 7.96 -9.18 -3.87
CA CYS A 228 9.11 -9.72 -4.60
C CYS A 228 8.95 -11.22 -4.86
N GLN A 229 8.64 -12.01 -3.82
CA GLN A 229 8.40 -13.45 -3.95
C GLN A 229 7.27 -13.74 -4.94
N ARG A 230 6.15 -13.03 -4.81
CA ARG A 230 4.97 -13.25 -5.66
C ARG A 230 5.25 -12.97 -7.13
N ILE A 231 6.10 -11.98 -7.40
CA ILE A 231 6.53 -11.63 -8.76
C ILE A 231 7.48 -12.69 -9.30
N LEU A 232 8.43 -13.19 -8.50
CA LEU A 232 9.33 -14.28 -8.89
C LEU A 232 8.56 -15.53 -9.32
N GLU A 233 7.65 -16.01 -8.46
CA GLU A 233 6.77 -17.15 -8.76
C GLU A 233 6.00 -16.97 -10.08
N PHE A 234 5.46 -15.76 -10.29
CA PHE A 234 4.71 -15.43 -11.50
C PHE A 234 5.60 -15.42 -12.74
N THR A 235 6.82 -14.89 -12.64
CA THR A 235 7.78 -14.88 -13.75
C THR A 235 8.27 -16.28 -14.12
N GLU A 236 8.57 -17.12 -13.13
CA GLU A 236 8.99 -18.50 -13.33
C GLU A 236 7.90 -19.33 -14.03
N ALA A 237 6.65 -19.21 -13.58
CA ALA A 237 5.51 -19.90 -14.19
C ALA A 237 5.30 -19.51 -15.67
N LYS A 238 5.53 -18.24 -16.01
CA LYS A 238 5.46 -17.77 -17.40
C LYS A 238 6.60 -18.29 -18.26
N ASP A 239 7.82 -18.38 -17.72
CA ASP A 239 8.96 -18.90 -18.46
C ASP A 239 8.84 -20.40 -18.73
N VAL A 240 8.32 -21.18 -17.77
CA VAL A 240 7.99 -22.60 -17.99
C VAL A 240 6.93 -22.77 -19.08
N SER A 241 5.89 -21.93 -19.06
CA SER A 241 4.81 -21.97 -20.07
C SER A 241 5.32 -21.66 -21.48
N ARG A 242 6.21 -20.65 -21.61
CA ARG A 242 6.87 -20.29 -22.88
C ARG A 242 7.77 -21.40 -23.40
N LYS A 243 8.51 -22.09 -22.52
CA LYS A 243 9.37 -23.22 -22.91
C LYS A 243 8.57 -24.44 -23.37
N LYS A 244 7.38 -24.68 -22.82
CA LYS A 244 6.50 -25.79 -23.23
C LYS A 244 5.76 -25.53 -24.55
N HIS A 245 5.54 -24.26 -24.90
CA HIS A 245 4.86 -23.85 -26.15
C HIS A 245 5.71 -22.78 -26.84
N PRO A 246 6.87 -23.15 -27.42
CA PRO A 246 7.64 -22.19 -28.22
C PRO A 246 6.74 -21.75 -29.37
N ALA A 247 6.56 -20.43 -29.53
CA ALA A 247 5.78 -19.88 -30.64
C ALA A 247 6.36 -20.45 -31.94
N THR A 248 5.57 -21.30 -32.62
CA THR A 248 5.86 -21.77 -33.97
C THR A 248 5.98 -20.53 -34.84
N LYS A 249 7.19 -20.32 -35.38
CA LYS A 249 7.49 -19.26 -36.35
C LYS A 249 6.67 -19.42 -37.61
#